data_AF-A0A850IH59-F1
#
_entry.id   AF-A0A850IH59-F1
#
_cell.length_a   1.000
_cell.length_b   1.000
_cell.length_c   1.000
_cell.angle_alpha   90.00
_cell.angle_beta   90.00
_cell.angle_gamma   90.00
#
_symmetry.space_group_name_H-M   'P 1'
#
loop_
_entity.id
_entity.type
_entity.pdbx_description
1 polymer ?
#
loop_
_entity_poly.entity_id
_entity_poly.type
_entity_poly.pdbx_seq_one_letter_code
_entity_poly.pdbx_strand_id
1 'polypeptide(L)'
;MSTTCNDKCAETVGGTLERPRYSPGLILQDTDLTAAVDYTRNLNRLLFRSLFGCGVICGLEVSVIKDECGMKVFVAPGVALDASGNAIEVTRKMSMALDKCKIDLASTGTAEVKNLWVLLRNKEKSCAPRGVVCDVDEEDMPTQTTRVQSCAEVTIVADLPKCMCGYSSNFPDLSDSHAAVLIGNKELTLPQTEKCEAGCGCGGDCGCGDPVLLAWVHKFENGKWGPIHRGIRRFIRPTLLPDPIKDKAP
;
A
#
# COMPACT_ATOMS: atom_id res chain seq x y z
N MET A 1 -32.69 51.89 -17.46
CA MET A 1 -31.30 51.68 -16.99
C MET A 1 -31.24 50.29 -16.39
N SER A 2 -30.49 49.40 -17.02
CA SER A 2 -30.46 47.96 -16.72
C SER A 2 -29.75 47.69 -15.41
N THR A 3 -30.43 47.04 -14.47
CA THR A 3 -29.86 46.53 -13.23
C THR A 3 -29.04 45.28 -13.56
N THR A 4 -27.72 45.38 -13.54
CA THR A 4 -26.85 44.20 -13.65
C THR A 4 -26.89 43.42 -12.33
N CYS A 5 -27.74 42.40 -12.25
CA CYS A 5 -27.61 41.35 -11.25
C CYS A 5 -26.39 40.51 -11.62
N ASN A 6 -25.33 40.60 -10.83
CA ASN A 6 -24.22 39.64 -10.88
C ASN A 6 -24.64 38.43 -10.04
N ASP A 7 -25.62 37.67 -10.53
CA ASP A 7 -26.13 36.46 -9.89
C ASP A 7 -25.13 35.32 -10.08
N LYS A 8 -24.12 35.25 -9.20
CA LYS A 8 -23.30 34.05 -9.05
C LYS A 8 -23.86 33.20 -7.90
N CYS A 9 -24.54 32.12 -8.25
CA CYS A 9 -24.82 31.05 -7.29
C CYS A 9 -23.55 30.21 -7.12
N ALA A 10 -22.93 30.27 -5.94
CA ALA A 10 -21.75 29.47 -5.60
C ALA A 10 -21.96 28.80 -4.23
N GLU A 11 -21.65 27.52 -4.15
CA GLU A 11 -21.59 26.75 -2.91
C GLU A 11 -20.14 26.37 -2.64
N THR A 12 -19.70 26.50 -1.39
CA THR A 12 -18.33 26.14 -0.98
C THR A 12 -18.40 24.87 -0.16
N VAL A 13 -17.73 23.82 -0.62
CA VAL A 13 -17.56 22.57 0.13
C VAL A 13 -16.13 22.51 0.64
N GLY A 14 -15.96 22.29 1.94
CA GLY A 14 -14.65 22.13 2.57
C GLY A 14 -13.97 20.84 2.13
N GLY A 15 -12.68 20.92 1.76
CA GLY A 15 -11.83 19.75 1.55
C GLY A 15 -11.29 19.19 2.86
N THR A 16 -10.64 18.03 2.80
CA THR A 16 -10.05 17.34 3.97
C THR A 16 -8.62 17.80 4.32
N LEU A 17 -7.98 18.61 3.47
CA LEU A 17 -6.60 19.05 3.65
C LEU A 17 -6.55 20.43 4.31
N GLU A 18 -5.95 20.50 5.48
CA GLU A 18 -5.70 21.74 6.21
C GLU A 18 -4.22 22.12 6.13
N ARG A 19 -3.96 23.41 5.86
CA ARG A 19 -2.59 23.94 5.75
C ARG A 19 -2.39 25.06 6.76
N PRO A 20 -1.32 25.05 7.58
CA PRO A 20 -1.03 26.15 8.49
C PRO A 20 -0.66 27.43 7.72
N ARG A 21 -1.08 28.58 8.24
CA ARG A 21 -0.72 29.91 7.71
C ARG A 21 0.15 30.63 8.73
N TYR A 22 1.41 30.88 8.37
CA TYR A 22 2.35 31.62 9.20
C TYR A 22 2.22 33.13 8.96
N SER A 23 2.16 33.89 10.05
CA SER A 23 2.13 35.36 10.04
C SER A 23 3.24 35.94 10.95
N PRO A 24 3.71 37.17 10.68
CA PRO A 24 4.68 37.82 11.55
C PRO A 24 4.14 37.96 12.98
N GLY A 25 4.96 37.61 13.98
CA GLY A 25 4.59 37.66 15.39
C GLY A 25 3.81 36.44 15.92
N LEU A 26 3.54 35.44 15.07
CA LEU A 26 2.96 34.17 15.51
C LEU A 26 3.99 33.32 16.24
N ILE A 27 3.63 32.81 17.42
CA ILE A 27 4.44 31.82 18.17
C ILE A 27 4.15 30.44 17.57
N LEU A 28 5.17 29.77 17.05
CA LEU A 28 5.04 28.44 16.47
C LEU A 28 4.91 27.37 17.55
N GLN A 29 3.87 26.53 17.42
CA GLN A 29 3.68 25.35 18.25
C GLN A 29 4.13 24.08 17.50
N ASP A 30 4.34 23.00 18.24
CA ASP A 30 4.62 21.67 17.70
C ASP A 30 3.47 21.17 16.79
N THR A 31 2.23 21.53 17.14
CA THR A 31 1.02 21.26 16.34
C THR A 31 1.08 21.91 14.95
N ASP A 32 1.54 23.16 14.85
CA ASP A 32 1.67 23.86 13.57
C ASP A 32 2.72 23.20 12.66
N LEU A 33 3.85 22.79 13.24
CA LEU A 33 4.92 22.10 12.51
C LEU A 33 4.48 20.71 12.06
N THR A 34 3.75 19.99 12.91
CA THR A 34 3.19 18.68 12.59
C THR A 34 2.15 18.80 11.47
N ALA A 35 1.24 19.77 11.56
CA ALA A 35 0.24 20.04 10.52
C ALA A 35 0.88 20.41 9.17
N ALA A 36 2.01 21.13 9.17
CA ALA A 36 2.73 21.44 7.95
C ALA A 36 3.29 20.18 7.25
N VAL A 37 3.83 19.23 8.03
CA VAL A 37 4.32 17.95 7.51
C VAL A 37 3.15 17.10 7.01
N ASP A 38 2.10 16.97 7.83
CA ASP A 38 0.93 16.15 7.51
C ASP A 38 0.18 16.65 6.28
N TYR A 39 0.08 17.96 6.07
CA TYR A 39 -0.50 18.53 4.86
C TYR A 39 0.19 17.99 3.61
N THR A 40 1.52 18.03 3.56
CA THR A 40 2.28 17.54 2.40
C THR A 40 2.17 16.03 2.22
N ARG A 41 2.19 15.28 3.32
CA ARG A 41 2.00 13.82 3.32
C ARG A 41 0.62 13.44 2.79
N ASN A 42 -0.43 14.08 3.28
CA ASN A 42 -1.82 13.79 2.91
C ASN A 42 -2.15 14.25 1.49
N LEU A 43 -1.58 15.38 1.03
CA LEU A 43 -1.68 15.81 -0.36
C LEU A 43 -1.05 14.77 -1.30
N ASN A 44 0.14 14.27 -0.99
CA ASN A 44 0.80 13.24 -1.79
C ASN A 44 0.01 11.93 -1.79
N ARG A 45 -0.53 11.50 -0.63
CA ARG A 45 -1.40 10.32 -0.54
C ARG A 45 -2.65 10.45 -1.40
N LEU A 46 -3.29 11.63 -1.37
CA LEU A 46 -4.44 11.94 -2.20
C LEU A 46 -4.08 11.84 -3.69
N LEU A 47 -2.98 12.48 -4.10
CA LEU A 47 -2.52 12.44 -5.50
C LEU A 47 -2.17 11.02 -5.96
N PHE A 48 -1.42 10.26 -5.18
CA PHE A 48 -1.02 8.90 -5.56
C PHE A 48 -2.21 7.95 -5.61
N ARG A 49 -3.13 8.04 -4.65
CA ARG A 49 -4.36 7.25 -4.66
C ARG A 49 -5.28 7.62 -5.82
N SER A 50 -5.36 8.90 -6.19
CA SER A 50 -6.21 9.35 -7.31
C SER A 50 -5.61 9.05 -8.68
N LEU A 51 -4.29 9.16 -8.84
CA LEU A 51 -3.61 8.99 -10.14
C LEU A 51 -3.23 7.53 -10.42
N PHE A 52 -2.67 6.86 -9.43
CA PHE A 52 -2.16 5.49 -9.57
C PHE A 52 -3.12 4.50 -8.90
N GLY A 53 -3.73 4.88 -7.78
CA GLY A 53 -4.43 3.94 -6.92
C GLY A 53 -3.43 3.18 -6.08
N CYS A 54 -3.44 1.85 -6.16
CA CYS A 54 -2.67 1.01 -5.27
C CYS A 54 -2.07 -0.19 -6.05
N GLY A 55 -0.88 -0.65 -5.67
CA GLY A 55 -0.16 -1.73 -6.38
C GLY A 55 1.37 -1.52 -6.42
N VAL A 56 2.07 -2.33 -7.22
CA VAL A 56 3.54 -2.28 -7.36
C VAL A 56 3.93 -1.29 -8.45
N ILE A 57 4.78 -0.30 -8.15
CA ILE A 57 5.27 0.67 -9.14
C ILE A 57 6.45 0.09 -9.93
N CYS A 58 7.48 -0.40 -9.23
CA CYS A 58 8.67 -0.93 -9.87
C CYS A 58 9.37 -1.96 -8.96
N GLY A 59 10.11 -2.88 -9.58
CA GLY A 59 10.85 -3.92 -8.86
C GLY A 59 9.94 -4.91 -8.14
N LEU A 60 10.21 -5.16 -6.86
CA LEU A 60 9.45 -6.05 -5.98
C LEU A 60 9.14 -7.41 -6.63
N GLU A 61 10.14 -7.94 -7.34
CA GLU A 61 10.06 -9.26 -7.92
C GLU A 61 10.29 -10.30 -6.82
N VAL A 62 9.38 -11.26 -6.75
CA VAL A 62 9.46 -12.38 -5.82
C VAL A 62 10.06 -13.56 -6.57
N SER A 63 11.13 -14.11 -6.01
CA SER A 63 11.78 -15.33 -6.49
C SER A 63 11.84 -16.35 -5.37
N VAL A 64 11.74 -17.62 -5.73
CA VAL A 64 11.72 -18.74 -4.78
C VAL A 64 12.86 -19.67 -5.15
N ILE A 65 13.70 -20.00 -4.17
CA ILE A 65 14.78 -20.96 -4.34
C ILE A 65 14.62 -22.04 -3.28
N LYS A 66 14.67 -23.29 -3.73
CA LYS A 66 14.73 -24.46 -2.87
C LYS A 66 16.19 -24.88 -2.76
N ASP A 67 16.79 -24.65 -1.59
CA ASP A 67 18.13 -25.10 -1.27
C ASP A 67 18.06 -26.40 -0.45
N GLU A 68 19.21 -27.04 -0.23
CA GLU A 68 19.35 -28.20 0.68
C GLU A 68 18.92 -27.89 2.13
N CYS A 69 18.96 -26.61 2.51
CA CYS A 69 18.61 -26.11 3.85
C CYS A 69 17.18 -25.57 3.96
N GLY A 70 16.31 -25.81 2.96
CA GLY A 70 14.92 -25.37 3.01
C GLY A 70 14.46 -24.46 1.87
N MET A 71 13.20 -24.03 1.96
CA MET A 71 12.60 -23.13 0.98
C MET A 71 12.82 -21.66 1.39
N LYS A 72 13.41 -20.87 0.50
CA LYS A 72 13.65 -19.45 0.71
C LYS A 72 12.89 -18.61 -0.32
N VAL A 73 12.19 -17.61 0.19
CA VAL A 73 11.52 -16.59 -0.62
C VAL A 73 12.36 -15.32 -0.60
N PHE A 74 12.63 -14.78 -1.78
CA PHE A 74 13.39 -13.56 -1.97
C PHE A 74 12.49 -12.49 -2.58
N VAL A 75 12.55 -11.28 -2.03
CA VAL A 75 11.90 -10.10 -2.58
C VAL A 75 12.97 -9.12 -3.03
N ALA A 76 12.98 -8.80 -4.32
CA ALA A 76 13.89 -7.82 -4.90
C ALA A 76 13.54 -6.38 -4.43
N PRO A 77 14.51 -5.46 -4.39
CA PRO A 77 14.23 -4.06 -4.07
C PRO A 77 13.24 -3.44 -5.06
N GLY A 78 12.50 -2.44 -4.61
CA GLY A 78 11.49 -1.76 -5.42
C GLY A 78 10.52 -0.92 -4.59
N VAL A 79 9.48 -0.41 -5.25
CA VAL A 79 8.51 0.53 -4.66
C VAL A 79 7.08 0.08 -4.96
N ALA A 80 6.22 0.17 -3.95
CA ALA A 80 4.77 -0.06 -4.05
C ALA A 80 3.97 1.09 -3.43
N LEU A 81 2.68 1.16 -3.76
CA LEU A 81 1.68 2.04 -3.16
C LEU A 81 0.64 1.21 -2.43
N ASP A 82 0.37 1.56 -1.18
CA ASP A 82 -0.75 0.99 -0.41
C ASP A 82 -2.10 1.59 -0.83
N ALA A 83 -3.20 1.01 -0.32
CA ALA A 83 -4.56 1.51 -0.59
C ALA A 83 -4.78 2.96 -0.11
N SER A 84 -4.02 3.38 0.90
CA SER A 84 -4.07 4.72 1.47
C SER A 84 -3.16 5.73 0.77
N GLY A 85 -2.48 5.35 -0.32
CA GLY A 85 -1.58 6.22 -1.09
C GLY A 85 -0.20 6.43 -0.48
N ASN A 86 0.23 5.67 0.53
CA ASN A 86 1.61 5.72 1.01
C ASN A 86 2.53 4.91 0.09
N ALA A 87 3.69 5.48 -0.21
CA ALA A 87 4.77 4.77 -0.89
C ALA A 87 5.54 3.89 0.11
N ILE A 88 5.71 2.62 -0.26
CA ILE A 88 6.49 1.62 0.47
C ILE A 88 7.74 1.31 -0.35
N GLU A 89 8.91 1.64 0.19
CA GLU A 89 10.19 1.38 -0.43
C GLU A 89 10.88 0.17 0.22
N VAL A 90 11.31 -0.76 -0.61
CA VAL A 90 12.20 -1.85 -0.22
C VAL A 90 13.57 -1.56 -0.82
N THR A 91 14.51 -1.11 0.01
CA THR A 91 15.83 -0.64 -0.43
C THR A 91 16.82 -1.77 -0.71
N ARG A 92 16.61 -2.95 -0.11
CA ARG A 92 17.53 -4.09 -0.21
C ARG A 92 16.76 -5.38 -0.46
N LYS A 93 17.41 -6.33 -1.13
CA LYS A 93 16.87 -7.67 -1.32
C LYS A 93 16.58 -8.30 0.05
N MET A 94 15.34 -8.68 0.29
CA MET A 94 14.91 -9.38 1.50
C MET A 94 14.89 -10.89 1.24
N SER A 95 15.32 -11.68 2.23
CA SER A 95 15.25 -13.13 2.19
C SER A 95 14.52 -13.65 3.43
N MET A 96 13.60 -14.58 3.22
CA MET A 96 12.82 -15.21 4.28
C MET A 96 12.87 -16.72 4.10
N ALA A 97 13.31 -17.43 5.15
CA ALA A 97 13.31 -18.89 5.16
C ALA A 97 11.98 -19.39 5.70
N LEU A 98 11.20 -20.10 4.86
CA LEU A 98 9.87 -20.59 5.22
C LEU A 98 9.95 -21.66 6.31
N ASP A 99 11.02 -22.45 6.35
CA ASP A 99 11.23 -23.51 7.35
C ASP A 99 11.26 -22.99 8.80
N LYS A 100 11.66 -21.73 9.00
CA LYS A 100 11.67 -21.09 10.32
C LYS A 100 10.38 -20.34 10.62
N CYS A 101 9.63 -19.98 9.58
CA CYS A 101 8.29 -19.46 9.75
C CYS A 101 7.42 -20.65 10.13
N LYS A 102 7.00 -20.72 11.41
CA LYS A 102 5.86 -21.55 11.81
C LYS A 102 4.60 -20.98 11.16
N ILE A 103 4.52 -21.04 9.83
CA ILE A 103 3.26 -20.88 9.13
C ILE A 103 2.48 -22.09 9.60
N ASP A 104 1.42 -21.85 10.35
CA ASP A 104 0.53 -22.88 10.87
C ASP A 104 -0.14 -23.57 9.67
N LEU A 105 0.61 -24.46 9.02
CA LEU A 105 0.13 -25.49 8.10
C LEU A 105 -0.82 -26.47 8.81
N ALA A 106 -1.05 -26.28 10.11
CA ALA A 106 -1.82 -27.15 11.00
C ALA A 106 -3.25 -26.66 11.29
N SER A 107 -3.62 -25.41 10.99
CA SER A 107 -5.00 -24.93 11.17
C SER A 107 -5.96 -25.38 10.05
N THR A 108 -5.43 -25.98 8.97
CA THR A 108 -6.23 -26.58 7.91
C THR A 108 -5.98 -28.08 7.94
N GLY A 109 -6.85 -28.82 8.65
CA GLY A 109 -6.78 -30.27 8.73
C GLY A 109 -6.60 -30.90 7.35
N THR A 110 -5.48 -31.58 7.13
CA THR A 110 -5.28 -32.55 6.04
C THR A 110 -5.53 -32.04 4.61
N ALA A 111 -5.12 -30.82 4.28
CA ALA A 111 -4.95 -30.39 2.89
C ALA A 111 -3.59 -29.73 2.72
N GLU A 112 -2.72 -30.29 1.88
CA GLU A 112 -1.44 -29.66 1.54
C GLU A 112 -1.70 -28.22 1.07
N VAL A 113 -1.11 -27.23 1.75
CA VAL A 113 -1.23 -25.82 1.37
C VAL A 113 -0.62 -25.66 -0.03
N LYS A 114 -1.47 -25.42 -1.03
CA LYS A 114 -1.06 -25.24 -2.42
C LYS A 114 -0.52 -23.84 -2.69
N ASN A 115 -0.97 -22.86 -1.91
CA ASN A 115 -0.74 -21.42 -2.15
C ASN A 115 -0.19 -20.72 -0.90
N LEU A 116 0.83 -19.89 -1.11
CA LEU A 116 1.34 -18.94 -0.11
C LEU A 116 1.28 -17.53 -0.70
N TRP A 117 0.80 -16.56 0.05
CA TRP A 117 0.66 -15.18 -0.38
C TRP A 117 1.76 -14.32 0.23
N VAL A 118 2.42 -13.52 -0.60
CA VAL A 118 3.49 -12.61 -0.19
C VAL A 118 2.95 -11.18 -0.15
N LEU A 119 2.89 -10.62 1.04
CA LEU A 119 2.28 -9.35 1.35
C LEU A 119 3.34 -8.33 1.77
N LEU A 120 3.12 -7.07 1.37
CA LEU A 120 3.96 -5.94 1.73
C LEU A 120 3.14 -4.90 2.49
N ARG A 121 3.60 -4.51 3.68
CA ARG A 121 2.94 -3.51 4.51
C ARG A 121 3.91 -2.37 4.84
N ASN A 122 3.38 -1.14 4.90
CA ASN A 122 4.09 0.01 5.44
C ASN A 122 4.21 -0.12 6.96
N LYS A 123 5.41 0.04 7.51
CA LYS A 123 5.65 0.05 8.94
C LYS A 123 6.50 1.26 9.29
N GLU A 124 6.19 1.92 10.39
CA GLU A 124 7.01 3.01 10.90
C GLU A 124 7.85 2.50 12.07
N LYS A 125 9.13 2.87 12.11
CA LYS A 125 10.04 2.58 13.22
C LYS A 125 10.47 3.89 13.87
N SER A 126 10.19 4.05 15.15
CA SER A 126 10.72 5.14 15.95
C SER A 126 12.23 4.98 16.15
N CYS A 127 12.98 6.07 15.97
CA CYS A 127 14.40 6.11 16.30
C CYS A 127 14.60 6.14 17.83
N ALA A 128 15.84 5.88 18.27
CA ALA A 128 16.20 5.91 19.69
C ALA A 128 15.77 7.24 20.35
N PRO A 129 15.15 7.18 21.53
CA PRO A 129 14.64 8.36 22.21
C PRO A 129 15.81 9.27 22.63
N ARG A 130 15.56 10.58 22.66
CA ARG A 130 16.52 11.60 23.13
C ARG A 130 15.92 12.33 24.33
N GLY A 131 16.76 12.77 25.25
CA GLY A 131 16.35 13.66 26.34
C GLY A 131 15.78 14.95 25.77
N VAL A 132 14.62 15.37 26.27
CA VAL A 132 13.90 16.58 25.81
C VAL A 132 14.38 17.84 26.52
N VAL A 133 15.03 17.68 27.68
CA VAL A 133 15.53 18.77 28.53
C VAL A 133 17.05 18.68 28.65
N CYS A 134 17.71 19.84 28.75
CA CYS A 134 19.13 19.95 29.04
C CYS A 134 19.30 20.36 30.52
N ASP A 135 19.06 19.44 31.45
CA ASP A 135 19.37 19.64 32.88
C ASP A 135 20.50 18.71 33.30
N VAL A 136 21.30 19.19 34.26
CA VAL A 136 22.62 18.64 34.62
C VAL A 136 22.53 17.56 35.71
N ASP A 137 21.33 17.29 36.24
CA ASP A 137 21.10 16.31 37.32
C ASP A 137 20.35 15.07 36.76
N GLU A 138 21.07 13.96 36.60
CA GLU A 138 20.89 12.95 35.54
C GLU A 138 19.88 11.78 35.76
N GLU A 139 19.09 11.69 36.82
CA GLU A 139 18.46 10.37 37.12
C GLU A 139 17.05 10.11 36.55
N ASP A 140 16.27 11.12 36.09
CA ASP A 140 14.89 10.91 35.60
C ASP A 140 14.47 11.85 34.45
N MET A 141 15.26 11.89 33.37
CA MET A 141 14.98 12.80 32.24
C MET A 141 13.86 12.27 31.32
N PRO A 142 12.85 13.10 30.97
CA PRO A 142 11.85 12.71 29.98
C PRO A 142 12.53 12.55 28.63
N THR A 143 12.39 11.35 28.04
CA THR A 143 12.92 11.05 26.72
C THR A 143 11.79 10.94 25.70
N GLN A 144 12.02 11.43 24.49
CA GLN A 144 11.05 11.35 23.40
C GLN A 144 11.73 10.94 22.09
N THR A 145 10.98 10.21 21.27
CA THR A 145 11.43 9.83 19.93
C THR A 145 11.38 11.06 19.02
N THR A 146 12.54 11.49 18.53
CA THR A 146 12.64 12.71 17.69
C THR A 146 12.50 12.44 16.20
N ARG A 147 12.55 11.16 15.78
CA ARG A 147 12.54 10.76 14.38
C ARG A 147 11.77 9.46 14.19
N VAL A 148 11.09 9.36 13.06
CA VAL A 148 10.40 8.17 12.58
C VAL A 148 10.96 7.80 11.22
N GLN A 149 11.27 6.52 11.02
CA GLN A 149 11.76 6.00 9.76
C GLN A 149 10.71 5.09 9.14
N SER A 150 10.36 5.37 7.87
CA SER A 150 9.53 4.47 7.07
C SER A 150 10.28 3.17 6.79
N CYS A 151 9.59 2.05 7.00
CA CYS A 151 10.08 0.70 6.85
C CYS A 151 9.06 -0.14 6.09
N ALA A 152 9.54 -1.22 5.46
CA ALA A 152 8.69 -2.18 4.78
C ALA A 152 8.68 -3.51 5.58
N GLU A 153 7.49 -4.06 5.79
CA GLU A 153 7.30 -5.38 6.38
C GLU A 153 6.77 -6.35 5.33
N VAL A 154 7.54 -7.39 5.03
CA VAL A 154 7.11 -8.49 4.15
C VAL A 154 6.57 -9.61 5.02
N THR A 155 5.33 -10.03 4.76
CA THR A 155 4.67 -11.14 5.47
C THR A 155 4.27 -12.21 4.48
N ILE A 156 4.44 -13.47 4.86
CA ILE A 156 4.00 -14.62 4.06
C ILE A 156 2.87 -15.30 4.82
N VAL A 157 1.72 -15.45 4.18
CA VAL A 157 0.51 -16.03 4.79
C VAL A 157 -0.05 -17.16 3.93
N ALA A 158 -0.65 -18.16 4.56
CA ALA A 158 -1.35 -19.24 3.85
C ALA A 158 -2.74 -18.78 3.38
N ASP A 159 -3.47 -18.08 4.25
CA ASP A 159 -4.81 -17.57 3.97
C ASP A 159 -4.78 -16.10 3.55
N LEU A 160 -5.57 -15.77 2.53
CA LEU A 160 -5.67 -14.42 2.01
C LEU A 160 -6.48 -13.54 3.00
N PRO A 161 -5.94 -12.41 3.49
CA PRO A 161 -6.70 -11.47 4.30
C PRO A 161 -7.84 -10.84 3.49
N LYS A 162 -8.94 -10.53 4.19
CA LYS A 162 -10.17 -9.96 3.61
C LYS A 162 -9.97 -8.59 2.95
N CYS A 163 -9.05 -7.79 3.47
CA CYS A 163 -8.72 -6.46 2.93
C CYS A 163 -7.28 -6.46 2.42
N MET A 164 -7.11 -6.22 1.12
CA MET A 164 -5.81 -6.21 0.46
C MET A 164 -5.85 -5.33 -0.79
N CYS A 165 -4.77 -4.61 -1.03
CA CYS A 165 -4.58 -3.87 -2.24
C CYS A 165 -3.91 -4.72 -3.34
N GLY A 166 -4.36 -4.50 -4.59
CA GLY A 166 -3.67 -5.02 -5.79
C GLY A 166 -4.16 -6.39 -6.27
N TYR A 167 -5.24 -6.89 -5.66
CA TYR A 167 -5.97 -8.09 -6.06
C TYR A 167 -6.95 -7.73 -7.19
N SER A 168 -6.85 -8.39 -8.34
CA SER A 168 -7.89 -8.33 -9.38
C SER A 168 -8.84 -9.52 -9.19
N SER A 169 -10.13 -9.29 -9.05
CA SER A 169 -11.17 -10.34 -8.93
C SER A 169 -11.21 -11.34 -10.09
N ASN A 170 -10.46 -11.11 -11.18
CA ASN A 170 -10.26 -12.04 -12.29
C ASN A 170 -9.17 -13.10 -12.00
N PHE A 171 -9.03 -13.56 -10.77
CA PHE A 171 -8.30 -14.81 -10.58
C PHE A 171 -9.15 -15.89 -11.25
N PRO A 172 -8.60 -16.65 -12.22
CA PRO A 172 -9.26 -17.88 -12.60
C PRO A 172 -9.39 -18.69 -11.32
N ASP A 173 -10.60 -19.12 -10.99
CA ASP A 173 -10.78 -20.21 -10.05
C ASP A 173 -9.75 -21.27 -10.42
N LEU A 174 -8.90 -21.63 -9.47
CA LEU A 174 -7.81 -22.59 -9.63
C LEU A 174 -8.35 -24.03 -9.82
N SER A 175 -9.50 -24.17 -10.48
CA SER A 175 -10.11 -25.44 -10.87
C SER A 175 -9.80 -25.83 -12.31
N ASP A 176 -9.56 -24.90 -13.24
CA ASP A 176 -9.55 -25.30 -14.66
C ASP A 176 -8.30 -24.89 -15.43
N SER A 177 -7.56 -25.94 -15.80
CA SER A 177 -6.63 -25.99 -16.91
C SER A 177 -7.19 -25.27 -18.14
N HIS A 178 -6.35 -24.44 -18.78
CA HIS A 178 -6.61 -23.65 -19.99
C HIS A 178 -7.37 -22.33 -19.79
N ALA A 179 -6.66 -21.23 -19.49
CA ALA A 179 -7.18 -19.89 -19.73
C ALA A 179 -6.12 -18.96 -20.36
N ALA A 180 -6.24 -18.95 -21.68
CA ALA A 180 -5.74 -18.07 -22.72
C ALA A 180 -5.17 -16.69 -22.35
N VAL A 181 -4.21 -16.31 -23.19
CA VAL A 181 -3.80 -14.94 -23.51
C VAL A 181 -5.00 -14.02 -23.64
N LEU A 182 -5.08 -12.99 -22.80
CA LEU A 182 -5.81 -11.76 -23.10
C LEU A 182 -4.99 -10.57 -22.58
N ILE A 183 -4.16 -10.02 -23.48
CA ILE A 183 -3.80 -8.60 -23.45
C ILE A 183 -5.05 -7.90 -23.99
N GLY A 184 -5.98 -7.57 -23.09
CA GLY A 184 -7.20 -6.86 -23.41
C GLY A 184 -7.07 -5.44 -22.92
N ASN A 185 -6.94 -4.49 -23.84
CA ASN A 185 -7.11 -3.06 -23.61
C ASN A 185 -8.56 -2.79 -23.18
N LYS A 186 -8.91 -3.11 -21.93
CA LYS A 186 -10.09 -2.55 -21.30
C LYS A 186 -9.64 -1.30 -20.56
N GLU A 187 -10.21 -0.17 -20.96
CA GLU A 187 -10.21 1.06 -20.18
C GLU A 187 -10.28 0.70 -18.70
N LEU A 188 -9.25 1.09 -17.95
CA LEU A 188 -9.30 1.06 -16.51
C LEU A 188 -10.38 2.06 -16.11
N THR A 189 -11.61 1.58 -15.92
CA THR A 189 -12.42 2.16 -14.87
C THR A 189 -11.55 2.12 -13.63
N LEU A 190 -11.20 3.30 -13.10
CA LEU A 190 -10.73 3.44 -11.73
C LEU A 190 -11.57 2.47 -10.92
N PRO A 191 -10.99 1.49 -10.20
CA PRO A 191 -11.79 0.79 -9.22
C PRO A 191 -12.29 1.92 -8.32
N GLN A 192 -13.58 2.25 -8.47
CA GLN A 192 -14.35 2.84 -7.40
C GLN A 192 -13.91 2.03 -6.21
N THR A 193 -13.38 2.71 -5.20
CA THR A 193 -13.12 2.16 -3.87
C THR A 193 -14.18 1.11 -3.59
N GLU A 194 -13.91 -0.15 -3.95
CA GLU A 194 -14.89 -1.22 -3.85
C GLU A 194 -14.95 -1.37 -2.35
N LYS A 195 -16.01 -0.78 -1.80
CA LYS A 195 -16.24 -0.65 -0.37
C LYS A 195 -15.81 -1.95 0.26
N CYS A 196 -14.84 -1.89 1.17
CA CYS A 196 -14.55 -3.03 2.02
C CYS A 196 -15.89 -3.60 2.49
N GLU A 197 -16.12 -4.89 2.23
CA GLU A 197 -17.40 -5.51 2.56
C GLU A 197 -17.77 -5.19 4.02
N ALA A 198 -19.05 -4.85 4.24
CA ALA A 198 -19.58 -4.49 5.55
C ALA A 198 -19.35 -5.67 6.52
N GLY A 199 -18.26 -5.58 7.28
CA GLY A 199 -17.70 -6.70 8.04
C GLY A 199 -16.20 -6.58 8.32
N CYS A 200 -15.49 -5.68 7.63
CA CYS A 200 -14.11 -5.26 7.98
C CYS A 200 -14.01 -4.63 9.38
N GLY A 201 -15.12 -4.12 9.95
CA GLY A 201 -15.11 -3.25 11.13
C GLY A 201 -14.57 -1.83 10.84
N CYS A 202 -14.22 -1.59 9.58
CA CYS A 202 -13.65 -0.36 9.06
C CYS A 202 -14.79 0.48 8.50
N GLY A 203 -15.27 1.47 9.27
CA GLY A 203 -16.19 2.50 8.77
C GLY A 203 -15.59 3.21 7.56
N GLY A 204 -16.45 3.82 6.72
CA GLY A 204 -16.09 4.40 5.42
C GLY A 204 -14.76 5.14 5.37
N ASP A 205 -14.08 4.98 4.23
CA ASP A 205 -12.66 5.28 3.97
C ASP A 205 -11.71 4.32 4.70
N CYS A 206 -11.39 3.20 4.04
CA CYS A 206 -10.33 2.29 4.45
C CYS A 206 -8.95 2.97 4.40
N GLY A 207 -8.67 3.75 5.45
CA GLY A 207 -7.32 4.18 5.83
C GLY A 207 -6.53 3.08 6.53
N CYS A 208 -7.05 1.85 6.57
CA CYS A 208 -6.25 0.70 6.94
C CYS A 208 -5.09 0.61 5.95
N GLY A 209 -3.87 0.57 6.48
CA GLY A 209 -2.65 0.30 5.70
C GLY A 209 -2.68 -1.12 5.18
N ASP A 210 -3.63 -1.39 4.29
CA ASP A 210 -3.90 -2.70 3.73
C ASP A 210 -2.63 -3.17 3.03
N PRO A 211 -2.24 -4.44 3.26
CA PRO A 211 -1.08 -4.98 2.63
C PRO A 211 -1.25 -4.94 1.10
N VAL A 212 -0.15 -4.67 0.41
CA VAL A 212 -0.06 -4.79 -1.05
C VAL A 212 0.33 -6.22 -1.38
N LEU A 213 -0.42 -6.87 -2.27
CA LEU A 213 -0.04 -8.18 -2.80
C LEU A 213 1.17 -8.05 -3.72
N LEU A 214 2.26 -8.77 -3.45
CA LEU A 214 3.45 -8.77 -4.32
C LEU A 214 3.48 -9.94 -5.29
N ALA A 215 3.19 -11.12 -4.77
CA ALA A 215 3.16 -12.39 -5.48
C ALA A 215 2.39 -13.40 -4.64
N TRP A 216 1.96 -14.47 -5.28
CA TRP A 216 1.63 -15.72 -4.59
C TRP A 216 2.54 -16.83 -5.11
N VAL A 217 2.80 -17.80 -4.27
CA VAL A 217 3.74 -18.89 -4.51
C VAL A 217 2.93 -20.17 -4.51
N HIS A 218 2.89 -20.83 -5.67
CA HIS A 218 2.11 -22.04 -5.89
C HIS A 218 3.01 -23.27 -5.91
N LYS A 219 2.54 -24.36 -5.29
CA LYS A 219 3.17 -25.68 -5.39
C LYS A 219 2.64 -26.40 -6.63
N PHE A 220 3.47 -26.49 -7.66
CA PHE A 220 3.12 -27.22 -8.88
C PHE A 220 3.12 -28.74 -8.63
N GLU A 221 2.42 -29.48 -9.50
CA GLU A 221 2.31 -30.95 -9.41
C GLU A 221 3.66 -31.67 -9.42
N ASN A 222 4.67 -31.06 -10.04
CA ASN A 222 6.06 -31.56 -10.03
C ASN A 222 6.80 -31.34 -8.69
N GLY A 223 6.11 -30.87 -7.65
CA GLY A 223 6.67 -30.57 -6.33
C GLY A 223 7.58 -29.35 -6.29
N LYS A 224 7.71 -28.59 -7.38
CA LYS A 224 8.42 -27.32 -7.42
C LYS A 224 7.48 -26.20 -6.99
N TRP A 225 8.05 -25.24 -6.29
CA TRP A 225 7.37 -23.99 -5.97
C TRP A 225 7.79 -22.93 -6.97
N GLY A 226 6.83 -22.13 -7.44
CA GLY A 226 7.14 -20.98 -8.29
C GLY A 226 6.30 -19.77 -7.93
N PRO A 227 6.89 -18.57 -8.00
CA PRO A 227 6.17 -17.33 -7.81
C PRO A 227 5.30 -17.03 -9.02
N ILE A 228 4.07 -16.63 -8.77
CA ILE A 228 3.12 -16.18 -9.78
C ILE A 228 2.85 -14.70 -9.52
N HIS A 229 3.23 -13.89 -10.51
CA HIS A 229 3.02 -12.44 -10.54
C HIS A 229 1.78 -12.04 -11.34
N ARG A 230 1.10 -13.01 -11.96
CA ARG A 230 -0.10 -12.78 -12.78
C ARG A 230 -1.28 -12.41 -11.89
N GLY A 231 -2.08 -11.44 -12.33
CA GLY A 231 -3.25 -10.93 -11.59
C GLY A 231 -2.92 -9.82 -10.60
N ILE A 232 -1.65 -9.47 -10.43
CA ILE A 232 -1.19 -8.43 -9.52
C ILE A 232 -1.06 -7.11 -10.28
N ARG A 233 -1.63 -6.06 -9.69
CA ARG A 233 -1.56 -4.72 -10.26
C ARG A 233 -0.13 -4.18 -10.19
N ARG A 234 0.60 -4.31 -11.30
CA ARG A 234 1.90 -3.69 -11.52
C ARG A 234 1.71 -2.49 -12.46
N PHE A 235 2.12 -1.31 -12.03
CA PHE A 235 2.07 -0.12 -12.88
C PHE A 235 3.16 -0.25 -13.95
N ILE A 236 2.73 -0.54 -15.17
CA ILE A 236 3.57 -0.27 -16.34
C ILE A 236 3.62 1.25 -16.44
N ARG A 237 4.81 1.82 -16.66
CA ARG A 237 5.05 3.28 -16.73
C ARG A 237 3.83 3.96 -17.31
N PRO A 238 3.18 4.89 -16.58
CA PRO A 238 1.99 5.55 -17.09
C PRO A 238 2.38 6.27 -18.37
N THR A 239 2.05 5.67 -19.51
CA THR A 239 1.83 6.42 -20.74
C THR A 239 0.83 7.49 -20.32
N LEU A 240 1.20 8.77 -20.50
CA LEU A 240 0.42 9.94 -20.09
C LEU A 240 -1.07 9.62 -20.21
N LEU A 241 -1.80 9.65 -19.08
CA LEU A 241 -3.23 9.30 -19.08
C LEU A 241 -3.91 10.14 -20.15
N PRO A 242 -4.60 9.52 -21.13
CA PRO A 242 -5.41 10.29 -22.06
C PRO A 242 -6.44 11.09 -21.25
N ASP A 243 -6.66 12.34 -21.66
CA ASP A 243 -7.61 13.23 -21.02
C ASP A 243 -9.00 12.59 -21.03
N PRO A 244 -9.62 12.30 -19.86
CA PRO A 244 -10.91 11.61 -19.79
C PRO A 244 -12.05 12.39 -20.44
N ILE A 245 -11.84 13.67 -20.78
CA ILE A 245 -12.83 14.52 -21.44
C ILE A 245 -12.80 14.33 -22.97
N LYS A 246 -11.73 13.78 -23.55
CA LYS A 246 -11.62 13.65 -25.02
C LYS A 246 -12.57 12.63 -25.65
N ASP A 247 -13.06 11.65 -24.89
CA ASP A 247 -13.91 10.57 -25.43
C ASP A 247 -15.42 10.83 -25.27
N LYS A 248 -15.80 12.02 -24.81
CA LYS A 248 -17.20 12.49 -24.75
C LYS A 248 -17.40 13.78 -25.55
N ALA A 249 -17.06 13.74 -26.83
CA ALA A 249 -17.62 14.70 -27.79
C ALA A 249 -18.80 14.03 -28.53
N PRO A 250 -19.95 14.71 -28.67
CA PRO A 250 -21.15 14.19 -29.34
C PRO A 250 -20.97 13.98 -30.84
#